data_AF-A0A2E7LSS3-F1
#
_entry.id   AF-A0A2E7LSS3-F1
#
_cell.length_a   1.000
_cell.length_b   1.000
_cell.length_c   1.000
_cell.angle_alpha   90.00
_cell.angle_beta   90.00
_cell.angle_gamma   90.00
#
_symmetry.space_group_name_H-M   'P 1'
#
loop_
_entity.id
_entity.type
_entity.pdbx_description
1 polymer ?
#
loop_
_entity_poly.entity_id
_entity_poly.type
_entity_poly.pdbx_seq_one_letter_code
_entity_poly.pdbx_strand_id
1 'polypeptide(L)' 'MKLIRKISIGQDYKNEAMHYSVGQEVYGGHIICDIFEKEDGYHIYIEKDNNQIPWKHFNTNMAVSVEYNLDY' A
#
# COMPACT_ATOMS: atom_id res chain seq x y z
N MET A 1 10.12 -12.22 5.08
CA MET A 1 9.65 -10.92 4.54
C MET A 1 8.66 -10.36 5.54
N LYS A 2 8.83 -9.13 6.02
CA LYS A 2 7.84 -8.54 6.93
C LYS A 2 6.64 -8.06 6.10
N LEU A 3 5.43 -8.37 6.56
CA LEU A 3 4.20 -7.95 5.87
C LEU A 3 4.01 -6.44 6.04
N ILE A 4 3.89 -5.71 4.93
CA ILE A 4 3.63 -4.27 4.96
C ILE A 4 2.15 -4.07 5.31
N ARG A 5 1.90 -3.31 6.38
CA ARG A 5 0.55 -2.98 6.85
C ARG A 5 0.02 -1.75 6.15
N LYS A 6 0.87 -0.73 5.99
CA LYS A 6 0.49 0.57 5.46
C LYS A 6 1.69 1.28 4.84
N ILE A 7 1.44 2.05 3.79
CA ILE A 7 2.38 3.03 3.27
C ILE A 7 1.76 4.42 3.24
N SER A 8 2.61 5.43 3.40
CA SER A 8 2.24 6.84 3.29
C SER A 8 3.14 7.50 2.24
N ILE A 9 2.53 8.11 1.22
CA ILE A 9 3.23 8.70 0.07
C ILE A 9 3.15 10.21 0.15
N GLY A 10 4.30 10.88 0.31
CA GLY A 10 4.37 12.34 0.42
C GLY A 10 5.56 12.82 1.23
N GLN A 11 5.88 14.11 1.13
CA GLN A 11 7.00 14.73 1.84
C GLN A 11 6.81 14.74 3.36
N ASP A 12 5.57 14.92 3.83
CA ASP A 12 5.18 14.80 5.23
C ASP A 12 4.24 13.61 5.38
N TYR A 13 4.69 12.56 6.07
CA TYR A 13 3.92 11.34 6.30
C TYR A 13 2.66 11.53 7.16
N LYS A 14 2.36 12.72 7.69
CA LYS A 14 1.18 12.99 8.52
C LYS A 14 0.11 13.81 7.85
N ASN A 15 0.44 15.03 7.41
CA ASN A 15 -0.59 16.03 7.12
C ASN A 15 -1.00 16.06 5.63
N GLU A 16 -0.06 15.78 4.71
CA GLU A 16 -0.26 15.93 3.26
C GLU A 16 0.11 14.64 2.49
N ALA A 17 0.19 13.51 3.18
CA ALA A 17 0.49 12.22 2.56
C ALA A 17 -0.77 11.47 2.13
N MET A 18 -0.65 10.75 1.01
CA MET A 18 -1.63 9.75 0.62
C MET A 18 -1.38 8.46 1.40
N HIS A 19 -2.39 7.97 2.12
CA HIS A 19 -2.30 6.77 2.94
C HIS A 19 -3.00 5.58 2.29
N TYR A 20 -2.30 4.45 2.30
CA TYR A 20 -2.83 3.17 1.81
C TYR A 20 -2.54 2.09 2.85
N SER A 21 -3.61 1.46 3.36
CA SER A 21 -3.50 0.42 4.38
C SER A 21 -4.17 -0.86 3.92
N VAL A 22 -3.58 -2.02 4.24
CA VAL A 22 -4.25 -3.32 4.03
C VAL A 22 -5.56 -3.35 4.81
N GLY A 23 -6.62 -3.85 4.17
CA GLY A 23 -7.99 -3.87 4.69
C GLY A 23 -8.81 -2.60 4.42
N GLN A 24 -8.21 -1.57 3.82
CA GLN A 24 -8.93 -0.36 3.45
C GLN A 24 -9.81 -0.58 2.22
N GLU A 25 -11.09 -0.21 2.29
CA GLU A 25 -11.98 -0.16 1.13
C GLU A 25 -11.63 1.04 0.23
N VAL A 26 -11.63 0.79 -1.08
CA VAL A 26 -11.27 1.76 -2.11
C VAL A 26 -12.26 1.69 -3.29
N TYR A 27 -11.84 2.12 -4.47
CA TYR A 27 -12.66 2.26 -5.66
C TYR A 27 -13.56 1.05 -5.95
N GLY A 28 -14.87 1.28 -6.11
CA GLY A 28 -15.82 0.25 -6.55
C GLY A 28 -16.04 -0.90 -5.56
N GLY A 29 -15.76 -0.70 -4.27
CA GLY A 29 -15.92 -1.70 -3.21
C GLY A 29 -14.81 -2.76 -3.20
N HIS A 30 -13.65 -2.45 -3.78
CA HIS A 30 -12.46 -3.30 -3.64
C HIS A 30 -11.77 -3.00 -2.32
N ILE A 31 -11.04 -3.97 -1.80
CA ILE A 31 -10.25 -3.83 -0.57
C ILE A 31 -8.78 -3.94 -0.93
N ILE A 32 -7.93 -3.11 -0.33
CA ILE A 32 -6.47 -3.29 -0.42
C ILE A 32 -6.11 -4.59 0.30
N CYS A 33 -5.69 -5.60 -0.45
CA CYS A 33 -5.34 -6.91 0.11
C CYS A 33 -3.84 -7.02 0.39
N ASP A 34 -2.99 -6.45 -0.48
CA ASP A 34 -1.54 -6.57 -0.35
C ASP A 34 -0.81 -5.29 -0.73
N ILE A 35 0.31 -5.05 -0.04
CA ILE A 35 1.30 -4.03 -0.38
C ILE A 35 2.67 -4.70 -0.41
N PHE A 36 3.36 -4.63 -1.56
CA PHE A 36 4.67 -5.24 -1.75
C PHE A 36 5.72 -4.18 -2.07
N GLU A 37 6.88 -4.32 -1.45
CA GLU A 37 8.11 -3.62 -1.85
C GLU A 37 8.87 -4.50 -2.85
N LYS A 38 9.22 -3.93 -4.00
CA LYS A 38 10.01 -4.54 -5.07
C LYS A 38 11.13 -3.59 -5.48
N GLU A 39 12.04 -4.05 -6.34
CA GLU A 39 13.18 -3.24 -6.82
C GLU A 39 12.75 -1.92 -7.48
N ASP A 40 11.60 -1.90 -8.13
CA ASP A 40 11.04 -0.74 -8.83
C ASP A 40 10.10 0.10 -7.96
N GLY A 41 9.97 -0.20 -6.66
CA GLY A 41 9.18 0.57 -5.69
C GLY A 41 8.05 -0.22 -5.03
N TYR A 42 6.98 0.47 -4.65
CA TYR A 42 5.86 -0.11 -3.90
C TYR A 42 4.67 -0.38 -4.80
N HIS A 43 4.13 -1.59 -4.70
CA HIS A 43 2.98 -2.06 -5.47
C HIS A 43 1.81 -2.35 -4.54
N ILE A 44 0.64 -1.81 -4.86
CA ILE A 44 -0.61 -2.02 -4.11
C ILE A 44 -1.55 -2.86 -4.97
N TYR A 45 -2.04 -3.94 -4.39
CA TYR A 45 -3.05 -4.81 -4.97
C TYR A 45 -4.38 -4.61 -4.27
N ILE A 46 -5.46 -4.74 -5.04
CA ILE A 46 -6.82 -4.68 -4.53
C ILE A 46 -7.56 -5.95 -4.94
N GLU A 47 -8.50 -6.36 -4.10
CA GLU A 47 -9.33 -7.53 -4.37
C GLU A 47 -10.82 -7.20 -4.24
N LYS A 48 -11.61 -7.93 -5.01
CA LYS A 48 -13.07 -7.97 -4.87
C LYS A 48 -13.57 -9.30 -5.43
N ASP A 49 -14.52 -9.93 -4.75
CA ASP A 49 -15.14 -11.18 -5.19
C ASP A 49 -14.12 -12.28 -5.55
N ASN A 50 -13.07 -12.43 -4.71
CA ASN A 50 -11.92 -13.34 -4.92
C ASN A 50 -11.07 -13.07 -6.18
N ASN A 51 -11.20 -11.90 -6.80
CA ASN A 51 -10.36 -11.48 -7.91
C ASN A 51 -9.38 -10.40 -7.46
N GLN A 52 -8.08 -10.73 -7.44
CA GLN A 52 -7.00 -9.82 -7.09
C GLN A 52 -6.39 -9.17 -8.33
N ILE A 53 -6.23 -7.86 -8.31
CA ILE A 53 -5.63 -7.09 -9.41
C ILE A 53 -4.59 -6.08 -8.91
N PRO A 54 -3.54 -5.78 -9.70
CA PRO A 54 -2.65 -4.67 -9.42
C PRO A 54 -3.40 -3.34 -9.58
N TRP A 55 -3.20 -2.40 -8.65
CA TRP A 55 -3.93 -1.12 -8.66
C TRP A 55 -3.03 0.10 -8.76
N LYS A 56 -2.03 0.22 -7.88
CA LYS A 56 -1.14 1.37 -7.84
C LYS A 56 0.31 0.94 -7.73
N HIS A 57 1.18 1.73 -8.34
CA HIS A 57 2.63 1.60 -8.28
C HIS A 57 3.23 2.97 -7.94
N PHE A 58 4.14 2.99 -6.96
CA PHE A 58 4.93 4.15 -6.59
C PHE A 58 6.40 3.81 -6.74
N ASN A 59 7.10 4.49 -7.65
CA ASN A 59 8.51 4.22 -7.90
C ASN A 59 9.41 4.68 -6.74
N THR A 60 10.68 4.27 -6.79
CA THR A 60 11.69 4.54 -5.76
C THR A 60 12.06 6.01 -5.58
N ASN A 61 11.66 6.92 -6.47
CA ASN A 61 11.91 8.36 -6.34
C ASN A 61 10.87 9.07 -5.46
N MET A 62 9.81 8.36 -5.06
CA MET A 62 8.78 8.90 -4.18
C MET A 62 9.23 8.88 -2.72
N ALA A 63 8.88 9.92 -1.94
CA ALA A 63 9.01 9.89 -0.50
C ALA A 63 7.94 8.95 0.10
N VAL A 64 8.39 7.84 0.71
CA VAL A 64 7.51 6.81 1.26
C VAL A 64 7.88 6.50 2.70
N SER A 65 6.87 6.47 3.57
CA SER A 65 6.96 5.91 4.93
C SER A 65 6.24 4.56 4.97
N VAL A 66 6.90 3.54 5.49
CA VAL A 66 6.40 2.15 5.53
C VAL A 66 6.15 1.72 6.97
N GLU A 67 4.95 1.20 7.22
CA GLU A 67 4.58 0.59 8.49
C GLU A 67 4.42 -0.92 8.29
N TYR A 68 5.22 -1.72 8.99
CA TYR A 68 5.13 -3.19 8.97
C TYR A 68 4.19 -3.68 10.08
N ASN A 69 3.59 -4.87 9.88
CA ASN A 69 2.93 -5.57 10.97
C ASN A 69 3.94 -5.87 12.08
N LEU A 70 3.51 -5.63 13.33
CA LEU A 70 4.31 -5.83 14.53
C LEU A 70 4.12 -7.22 15.14
N ASP A 71 3.14 -7.99 14.64
CA ASP A 71 2.88 -9.35 15.10
C ASP A 71 4.06 -10.27 14.72
N TYR A 72 4.60 -10.95 15.73
CA TYR A 72 5.82 -11.77 15.69
C TYR A 72 5.48 -13.26 15.69
#